data_AF-A0A344X289-F1
#
_entry.id   AF-A0A344X289-F1
#
_cell.length_a   1.000
_cell.length_b   1.000
_cell.length_c   1.000
_cell.angle_alpha   90.00
_cell.angle_beta   90.00
_cell.angle_gamma   90.00
#
_symmetry.space_group_name_H-M   'P 1'
#
loop_
_entity.id
_entity.type
_entity.pdbx_description
1 polymer ?
#
loop_
_entity_poly.entity_id
_entity_poly.type
_entity_poly.pdbx_seq_one_letter_code
_entity_poly.pdbx_strand_id
1 'polypeptide(L)' 'RDAKKDAYWAHHDLFLLVYALWPTGFFRLSLPDEEDMEWFEANYPGWDAHYGKILREWKALGCEDPKSGFI' A
#
# COMPACT_ATOMS: atom_id res chain seq x y z
N ARG A 1 -9.62 10.31 -23.17
CA ARG A 1 -8.45 11.07 -22.68
C ARG A 1 -8.35 11.00 -21.15
N ASP A 2 -9.48 10.92 -20.46
CA ASP A 2 -9.55 10.92 -18.99
C ASP A 2 -9.11 9.60 -18.37
N ALA A 3 -9.62 8.46 -18.85
CA ALA A 3 -9.22 7.13 -18.35
C ALA A 3 -7.69 6.90 -18.31
N LYS A 4 -6.94 7.36 -19.33
CA LYS A 4 -5.48 7.22 -19.37
C LYS A 4 -4.78 8.08 -18.30
N LYS A 5 -5.35 9.24 -17.95
CA LYS A 5 -4.80 10.11 -16.89
C LYS A 5 -5.03 9.46 -15.53
N ASP A 6 -6.25 9.00 -15.26
CA ASP A 6 -6.62 8.43 -13.97
C ASP A 6 -5.92 7.10 -13.69
N ALA A 7 -5.64 6.32 -14.74
CA ALA A 7 -5.02 5.00 -14.62
C ALA A 7 -3.60 5.01 -14.01
N TYR A 8 -2.89 6.14 -14.03
CA TYR A 8 -1.49 6.18 -13.61
C TYR A 8 -1.33 5.86 -12.11
N TRP A 9 -2.17 6.44 -11.24
CA TRP A 9 -2.10 6.24 -9.78
C TRP A 9 -3.18 5.32 -9.21
N ALA A 10 -4.28 5.11 -9.94
CA ALA A 10 -5.49 4.46 -9.42
C ALA A 10 -5.26 3.09 -8.76
N HIS A 11 -4.26 2.32 -9.20
CA HIS A 11 -3.98 1.01 -8.64
C HIS A 11 -3.22 1.08 -7.30
N HIS A 12 -2.40 2.12 -7.08
CA HIS A 12 -1.78 2.37 -5.78
C HIS A 12 -2.83 2.87 -4.77
N ASP A 13 -3.73 3.76 -5.22
CA ASP A 13 -4.87 4.22 -4.42
C ASP A 13 -5.75 3.04 -3.99
N LEU A 14 -6.04 2.13 -4.91
CA LEU A 14 -6.84 0.94 -4.63
C LEU A 14 -6.14 -0.01 -3.65
N PHE A 15 -4.82 -0.18 -3.75
CA PHE A 15 -4.08 -1.05 -2.83
C PHE A 15 -4.17 -0.57 -1.38
N LEU A 16 -4.11 0.75 -1.13
CA LEU A 16 -4.34 1.28 0.22
C LEU A 16 -5.70 0.86 0.79
N LEU A 17 -6.76 0.95 -0.01
CA LEU A 17 -8.11 0.55 0.42
C LEU A 17 -8.21 -0.96 0.64
N VAL A 18 -7.64 -1.76 -0.27
CA VAL A 18 -7.66 -3.22 -0.17
C VAL A 18 -6.88 -3.69 1.06
N TYR A 19 -5.72 -3.11 1.33
CA TYR A 19 -4.93 -3.46 2.51
C TYR A 19 -5.60 -2.99 3.81
N ALA A 20 -6.16 -1.78 3.86
CA ALA A 20 -6.93 -1.32 5.03
C ALA A 20 -8.17 -2.17 5.32
N LEU A 21 -8.77 -2.77 4.28
CA LEU A 21 -9.94 -3.65 4.40
C LEU A 21 -9.57 -5.13 4.27
N TRP A 22 -8.31 -5.51 4.52
CA TRP A 22 -7.82 -6.88 4.34
C TRP A 22 -8.68 -7.97 5.01
N PRO A 23 -9.35 -7.75 6.18
CA PRO A 23 -10.19 -8.79 6.78
C PRO A 23 -11.43 -9.17 5.96
N THR A 24 -11.81 -8.34 4.99
CA THR A 24 -12.97 -8.59 4.12
C THR A 24 -12.67 -9.53 2.94
N GLY A 25 -11.39 -9.78 2.67
CA GLY A 25 -10.94 -10.64 1.59
C GLY A 25 -10.93 -12.13 1.94
N PHE A 26 -10.63 -12.96 0.94
CA PHE A 26 -10.47 -14.40 1.09
C PHE A 26 -9.05 -14.87 0.70
N PHE A 27 -8.09 -13.94 0.69
CA PHE A 27 -6.68 -14.14 0.37
C PHE A 27 -5.80 -13.40 1.38
N ARG A 28 -4.55 -13.85 1.53
CA ARG A 28 -3.56 -13.20 2.39
C ARG A 28 -2.84 -12.11 1.60
N LEU A 29 -2.60 -10.97 2.25
CA LEU A 29 -1.85 -9.84 1.72
C LEU A 29 -0.49 -9.73 2.42
N SER A 30 0.44 -9.03 1.77
CA SER A 30 1.74 -8.64 2.32
C SER A 30 1.96 -7.16 2.03
N LEU A 31 2.56 -6.44 2.97
CA LEU A 31 3.14 -5.13 2.65
C LEU A 31 4.34 -5.30 1.72
N PRO A 32 4.62 -4.31 0.86
CA PRO A 32 5.88 -4.25 0.14
C PRO A 32 7.05 -4.23 1.14
N ASP A 33 8.12 -4.95 0.82
CA ASP A 33 9.39 -4.84 1.56
C ASP A 33 10.22 -3.66 1.02
N GLU A 34 11.46 -3.49 1.51
CA GLU A 34 12.29 -2.34 1.10
C GLU A 34 12.71 -2.44 -0.37
N GLU A 35 12.94 -3.64 -0.91
CA GLU A 35 13.28 -3.83 -2.33
C GLU A 35 12.08 -3.48 -3.20
N ASP A 36 10.87 -3.92 -2.81
CA ASP A 36 9.63 -3.53 -3.47
C ASP A 36 9.43 -2.00 -3.44
N MET A 37 9.67 -1.35 -2.29
CA MET A 37 9.50 0.11 -2.14
C MET A 37 10.50 0.89 -3.00
N GLU A 38 11.76 0.47 -3.06
CA GLU A 38 12.77 1.05 -3.96
C GLU A 38 12.35 0.91 -5.43
N TRP A 39 11.83 -0.26 -5.81
CA TRP A 39 11.32 -0.49 -7.15
C TRP A 39 10.11 0.40 -7.47
N PHE A 40 9.16 0.54 -6.53
CA PHE A 40 8.00 1.42 -6.73
C PHE A 40 8.41 2.87 -6.94
N GLU A 41 9.32 3.42 -6.12
CA GLU A 41 9.78 4.80 -6.29
C GLU A 41 10.52 5.01 -7.62
N ALA A 42 11.35 4.04 -8.04
CA ALA A 42 12.05 4.12 -9.32
C ALA A 42 11.11 4.16 -10.53
N ASN A 43 9.96 3.49 -10.46
CA ASN A 43 8.98 3.40 -11.57
C ASN A 43 7.85 4.44 -11.46
N TYR A 44 7.56 4.89 -10.24
CA TYR A 44 6.52 5.84 -9.90
C TYR A 44 7.09 6.92 -8.98
N PRO A 45 7.94 7.85 -9.48
CA PRO A 45 8.56 8.86 -8.64
C PRO A 45 7.53 9.67 -7.83
N GLY A 46 7.73 9.72 -6.51
CA GLY A 46 6.79 10.29 -5.54
C GLY A 46 5.92 9.27 -4.82
N TRP A 47 5.99 7.98 -5.17
CA TRP A 47 5.26 6.90 -4.53
C TRP A 47 5.66 6.76 -3.06
N ASP A 48 6.95 6.79 -2.76
CA ASP A 48 7.44 6.54 -1.39
C ASP A 48 7.07 7.68 -0.43
N ALA A 49 7.12 8.92 -0.92
CA ALA A 49 6.74 10.09 -0.15
C ALA A 49 5.26 10.07 0.29
N HIS A 50 4.42 9.27 -0.37
CA HIS A 50 2.99 9.13 -0.07
C HIS A 50 2.63 7.73 0.44
N TYR A 51 2.58 6.74 -0.45
CA TYR A 51 2.12 5.38 -0.14
C TYR A 51 3.14 4.65 0.75
N GLY A 52 4.43 4.70 0.41
CA GLY A 52 5.48 4.05 1.19
C GLY A 52 5.51 4.55 2.63
N LYS A 53 5.38 5.86 2.83
CA LYS A 53 5.23 6.49 4.16
C LYS A 53 4.03 5.94 4.94
N ILE A 54 2.84 5.87 4.32
CA ILE A 54 1.63 5.35 4.98
C ILE A 54 1.80 3.88 5.39
N LEU A 55 2.31 3.05 4.48
CA LEU A 55 2.47 1.61 4.71
C LEU A 55 3.52 1.33 5.80
N ARG A 56 4.60 2.12 5.86
CA ARG A 56 5.58 2.05 6.96
C ARG A 56 4.99 2.46 8.30
N GLU A 57 4.11 3.45 8.32
CA GLU A 57 3.38 3.85 9.53
C GLU A 57 2.43 2.74 10.02
N TRP A 58 1.65 2.12 9.12
CA TRP A 58 0.78 0.99 9.46
C TRP A 58 1.57 -0.21 9.98
N LYS A 59 2.72 -0.50 9.36
CA LYS A 59 3.63 -1.55 9.84
C LYS A 59 4.15 -1.24 11.24
N ALA A 60 4.53 0.01 11.52
CA ALA A 60 4.98 0.44 12.84
C ALA A 60 3.87 0.36 13.90
N LEU A 61 2.60 0.53 13.51
CA LEU A 61 1.42 0.32 14.36
C LEU A 61 1.05 -1.17 14.54
N GLY A 62 1.73 -2.08 13.83
CA GLY A 62 1.53 -3.52 13.98
C GLY A 62 0.33 -4.06 13.19
N CYS A 63 0.05 -3.54 11.99
CA CYS A 63 -1.06 -4.03 11.15
C CYS A 63 -0.99 -5.53 10.80
N GLU A 64 0.20 -6.14 10.89
CA GLU A 64 0.41 -7.59 10.68
C GLU A 64 0.49 -8.39 11.99
N ASP A 65 0.52 -7.73 13.15
CA ASP A 65 0.50 -8.39 14.46
C ASP A 65 -0.95 -8.58 14.93
N PRO A 66 -1.45 -9.82 15.08
CA PRO A 66 -2.82 -10.07 15.53
C PRO A 66 -3.10 -9.57 16.97
N LYS A 67 -2.09 -9.16 17.73
CA LYS A 67 -2.22 -8.62 19.08
C LYS A 67 -2.27 -7.08 19.13
N SER A 68 -2.02 -6.39 18.02
CA SER A 68 -1.92 -4.93 17.99
C SER A 68 -3.25 -4.21 18.24
N GLY A 69 -4.37 -4.86 17.89
CA GLY A 69 -5.69 -4.22 17.87
C GLY A 69 -5.82 -3.15 16.77
N PHE A 70 -4.88 -3.10 15.83
CA PHE A 70 -4.86 -2.20 14.68
C PHE A 70 -5.21 -2.98 13.41
N ILE A 71 -6.09 -2.40 12.59
CA ILE A 71 -6.43 -2.87 11.25
C ILE A 71 -5.97 -1.81 10.25
#